data_AF-A0AAN6FB37-F1
#
_entry.id   AF-A0AAN6FB37-F1
#
_cell.length_a   1.000
_cell.length_b   1.000
_cell.length_c   1.000
_cell.angle_alpha   90.00
_cell.angle_beta   90.00
_cell.angle_gamma   90.00
#
_symmetry.space_group_name_H-M   'P 1'
#
loop_
_entity.id
_entity.type
_entity.pdbx_description
1 polymer ?
#
loop_
_entity_poly.entity_id
_entity_poly.type
_entity_poly.pdbx_seq_one_letter_code
_entity_poly.pdbx_strand_id
1 'polypeptide(L)'
;MSSLGACRHFSRAALILRGRAPYPSFQASQGRLSNQPGLARGLATPSDFPKYLKSKPAVTPDFGPKADVPSIVKGVIDDIRQNGDAAVKKYSQQFDKWDPKAGFKLSREKVDEIISQVDPQIISDIKEVQQNVRKFAQAQKDHLQDFEIEMSPGVHLGQRNIPIASVGAYIPGGRYPLLASAHMTILTAKVAGVPNVVACTPPIAGQIPANTVAAMHLAGADHIYLLGGVQAVAAMALGTETIDVCDFIAGPGNAFVAEAKKQLFGNIGIDLLAGPTEVLIVADEKADPYMCAVDLLSQAEHGPDTPAVLITNSEQVGRETIQHIENLLPNLSTRELAGTSWKNFGEVILVRDLPSAYALADQYASEHVQILTENPREALTAMKNYGSLFLGANTCVSYGDKCIGTNHVLPTRKAAKYTGGLWVGKYLKTCTYQEVTDDQASGRLGELCARSARAENFEGHARSGDLRAHMLLGRKYDWIEESKPS
;
A
#
# COMPACT_ATOMS: atom_id res chain seq x y z
N MET A 1 -25.04 59.49 -33.65
CA MET A 1 -26.10 59.95 -32.72
C MET A 1 -25.86 59.20 -31.40
N SER A 2 -25.14 59.78 -30.42
CA SER A 2 -25.68 60.63 -29.33
C SER A 2 -26.89 59.98 -28.65
N SER A 3 -26.97 59.76 -27.34
CA SER A 3 -26.22 60.27 -26.19
C SER A 3 -26.81 59.66 -24.91
N LEU A 4 -25.98 59.57 -23.84
CA LEU A 4 -26.27 59.96 -22.44
C LEU A 4 -27.48 59.33 -21.72
N GLY A 5 -27.40 58.88 -20.47
CA GLY A 5 -26.67 59.51 -19.38
C GLY A 5 -26.63 58.70 -18.09
N ALA A 6 -25.75 59.17 -17.22
CA ALA A 6 -25.31 58.60 -15.96
C ALA A 6 -26.22 59.02 -14.78
N CYS A 7 -26.15 58.27 -13.68
CA CYS A 7 -25.94 58.90 -12.38
C CYS A 7 -25.32 57.94 -11.35
N ARG A 8 -24.23 58.44 -10.74
CA ARG A 8 -23.50 57.93 -9.57
C ARG A 8 -24.15 58.46 -8.29
N HIS A 9 -23.92 57.80 -7.15
CA HIS A 9 -23.64 58.35 -5.79
C HIS A 9 -22.98 57.18 -5.00
N PHE A 10 -21.69 57.21 -4.58
CA PHE A 10 -21.09 57.79 -3.35
C PHE A 10 -21.92 57.47 -2.08
N SER A 11 -21.41 56.97 -0.93
CA SER A 11 -20.09 57.08 -0.29
C SER A 11 -20.01 56.23 1.02
N ARG A 12 -18.78 55.95 1.51
CA ARG A 12 -18.31 55.65 2.89
C ARG A 12 -18.67 54.29 3.54
N ALA A 13 -17.72 53.40 3.90
CA ALA A 13 -16.55 53.44 4.81
C ALA A 13 -16.87 53.18 6.30
N ALA A 14 -16.41 52.02 6.82
CA ALA A 14 -16.00 51.69 8.21
C ALA A 14 -15.57 50.21 8.23
N LEU A 15 -14.28 49.83 8.26
CA LEU A 15 -13.38 49.75 9.42
C LEU A 15 -14.00 49.15 10.68
N ILE A 16 -13.92 47.82 10.87
CA ILE A 16 -13.86 47.18 12.20
C ILE A 16 -12.81 46.06 12.18
N LEU A 17 -11.64 46.41 12.73
CA LEU A 17 -10.71 45.50 13.38
C LEU A 17 -11.24 45.17 14.79
N ARG A 18 -11.05 43.93 15.23
CA ARG A 18 -10.69 43.45 16.59
C ARG A 18 -11.56 42.29 17.08
N GLY A 19 -10.88 41.22 17.47
CA GLY A 19 -11.43 40.08 18.21
C GLY A 19 -10.37 39.01 18.51
N ARG A 20 -9.16 39.42 18.94
CA ARG A 20 -8.18 38.50 19.53
C ARG A 20 -8.69 38.12 20.92
N ALA A 21 -8.94 36.83 21.15
CA ALA A 21 -9.22 36.28 22.47
C ALA A 21 -7.97 36.38 23.36
N PRO A 22 -8.10 36.80 24.64
CA PRO A 22 -6.98 36.85 25.56
C PRO A 22 -6.70 35.49 26.21
N TYR A 23 -5.41 35.18 26.34
CA TYR A 23 -4.87 34.14 27.21
C TYR A 23 -5.36 34.31 28.65
N PRO A 24 -5.75 33.24 29.37
CA PRO A 24 -5.98 33.33 30.80
C PRO A 24 -4.64 33.40 31.54
N SER A 25 -4.50 34.47 32.32
CA SER A 25 -3.45 34.73 33.28
C SER A 25 -3.44 33.70 34.41
N PHE A 26 -2.27 33.15 34.70
CA PHE A 26 -1.97 32.42 35.93
C PHE A 26 -2.19 33.35 37.15
N GLN A 27 -3.16 33.01 37.99
CA GLN A 27 -3.22 33.50 39.37
C GLN A 27 -2.92 32.33 40.30
N ALA A 28 -1.79 32.43 41.01
CA ALA A 28 -1.46 31.56 42.12
C ALA A 28 -2.39 31.88 43.29
N SER A 29 -3.26 30.94 43.66
CA SER A 29 -3.96 30.96 44.94
C SER A 29 -3.34 29.89 45.85
N GLN A 30 -2.74 30.34 46.95
CA GLN A 30 -2.33 29.47 48.05
C GLN A 30 -3.58 28.98 48.78
N GLY A 31 -3.99 27.75 48.51
CA GLY A 31 -5.04 27.03 49.23
C GLY A 31 -4.44 25.95 50.13
N ARG A 32 -4.80 25.98 51.41
CA ARG A 32 -4.29 25.15 52.50
C ARG A 32 -4.54 23.66 52.28
N LEU A 33 -3.51 22.85 52.53
CA LEU A 33 -3.59 21.38 52.64
C LEU A 33 -4.27 20.99 53.96
N SER A 34 -5.38 20.25 53.87
CA SER A 34 -5.96 19.49 54.97
C SER A 34 -5.70 17.99 54.75
N ASN A 35 -5.01 17.39 55.71
CA ASN A 35 -4.65 15.97 55.77
C ASN A 35 -5.86 15.02 55.75
N GLN A 36 -5.83 14.01 54.88
CA GLN A 36 -6.40 12.68 55.13
C GLN A 36 -5.47 11.60 54.59
N PRO A 37 -5.23 10.49 55.31
CA PRO A 37 -4.34 9.41 54.87
C PRO A 37 -5.12 8.30 54.16
N GLY A 38 -4.66 7.87 52.98
CA GLY A 38 -5.22 6.69 52.32
C GLY A 38 -4.64 6.42 50.93
N LEU A 39 -3.89 5.32 50.82
CA LEU A 39 -3.42 4.66 49.59
C LEU A 39 -2.44 5.45 48.69
N ALA A 40 -1.17 5.41 49.07
CA ALA A 40 -0.07 5.63 48.13
C ALA A 40 0.00 4.46 47.12
N ARG A 41 -0.74 4.56 46.01
CA ARG A 41 -0.28 3.97 44.75
C ARG A 41 0.87 4.84 44.29
N GLY A 42 2.09 4.29 44.24
CA GLY A 42 3.23 4.98 43.66
C GLY A 42 2.89 5.40 42.24
N LEU A 43 2.67 6.70 42.01
CA LEU A 43 2.50 7.24 40.68
C LEU A 43 3.84 7.04 39.96
N ALA A 44 3.84 6.19 38.92
CA ALA A 44 5.01 5.98 38.08
C ALA A 44 5.50 7.33 37.54
N THR A 45 6.82 7.53 37.59
CA THR A 45 7.48 8.73 37.11
C THR A 45 7.57 8.72 35.57
N PRO A 46 7.73 9.88 34.89
CA PRO A 46 7.86 9.91 33.44
C PRO A 46 9.00 9.06 32.86
N SER A 47 10.01 8.71 33.66
CA SER A 47 11.11 7.81 33.28
C SER A 47 10.74 6.33 33.25
N ASP A 48 9.57 5.94 33.77
CA ASP A 48 9.15 4.54 33.89
C ASP A 48 8.45 4.00 32.63
N PHE A 49 8.30 4.82 31.58
CA PHE A 49 7.62 4.46 30.33
C PHE A 49 8.50 4.67 29.09
N PRO A 50 8.36 3.83 28.05
CA PRO A 50 7.50 2.64 27.98
C PRO A 50 8.01 1.48 28.87
N LYS A 51 7.08 0.75 29.50
CA LYS A 51 7.37 -0.46 30.31
C LYS A 51 6.91 -1.71 29.56
N TYR A 52 7.80 -2.67 29.36
CA TYR A 52 7.45 -3.94 28.72
C TYR A 52 6.89 -4.92 29.76
N LEU A 53 5.61 -5.28 29.65
CA LEU A 53 4.99 -6.36 30.43
C LEU A 53 5.34 -7.72 29.83
N LYS A 54 5.54 -7.75 28.51
CA LYS A 54 6.17 -8.84 27.76
C LYS A 54 7.08 -8.22 26.70
N SER A 55 8.32 -8.69 26.62
CA SER A 55 9.24 -8.35 25.55
C SER A 55 9.54 -9.58 24.69
N LYS A 56 9.90 -9.34 23.44
CA LYS A 56 10.59 -10.35 22.64
C LYS A 56 11.99 -10.63 23.21
N PRO A 57 12.60 -11.79 22.90
CA PRO A 57 13.98 -12.09 23.29
C PRO A 57 14.98 -11.09 22.70
N ALA A 58 16.12 -10.87 23.37
CA ALA A 58 17.18 -9.99 22.89
C ALA A 58 17.77 -10.42 21.54
N VAL A 59 17.75 -11.73 21.27
CA VAL A 59 18.08 -12.32 19.97
C VAL A 59 16.84 -13.03 19.46
N THR A 60 16.19 -12.47 18.45
CA THR A 60 15.08 -13.12 17.76
C THR A 60 15.64 -14.18 16.80
N PRO A 61 15.09 -15.40 16.79
CA PRO A 61 15.50 -16.41 15.82
C PRO A 61 15.32 -15.91 14.39
N ASP A 62 16.30 -16.17 13.53
CA ASP A 62 16.18 -15.92 12.11
C ASP A 62 15.36 -17.04 11.46
N PHE A 63 14.13 -16.71 11.07
CA PHE A 63 13.25 -17.58 10.29
C PHE A 63 13.41 -17.35 8.78
N GLY A 64 14.34 -16.49 8.39
CA GLY A 64 14.74 -16.31 7.01
C GLY A 64 15.21 -17.61 6.37
N PRO A 65 15.13 -17.70 5.03
CA PRO A 65 15.59 -18.87 4.31
C PRO A 65 17.10 -19.09 4.55
N LYS A 66 17.49 -20.31 4.96
CA LYS A 66 18.90 -20.70 5.14
C LYS A 66 19.70 -20.78 3.84
N ALA A 67 19.02 -20.75 2.70
CA ALA A 67 19.61 -20.80 1.37
C ALA A 67 19.92 -19.39 0.87
N ASP A 68 20.89 -19.27 -0.03
CA ASP A 68 21.17 -18.03 -0.76
C ASP A 68 20.06 -17.74 -1.79
N VAL A 69 18.93 -17.22 -1.28
CA VAL A 69 17.75 -16.88 -2.07
C VAL A 69 18.09 -15.91 -3.20
N PRO A 70 18.86 -14.82 -2.99
CA PRO A 70 19.24 -13.92 -4.07
C PRO A 70 19.90 -14.63 -5.25
N SER A 71 20.90 -15.50 -5.01
CA SER A 71 21.60 -16.21 -6.09
C SER A 71 20.72 -17.24 -6.78
N ILE A 72 19.88 -17.97 -6.03
CA ILE A 72 18.92 -18.93 -6.59
C ILE A 72 17.93 -18.21 -7.51
N VAL A 73 17.32 -17.14 -7.01
CA VAL A 73 16.33 -16.34 -7.75
C VAL A 73 16.95 -15.76 -9.02
N LYS A 74 18.16 -15.20 -8.91
CA LYS A 74 18.90 -14.67 -10.06
C LYS A 74 19.12 -15.75 -11.12
N GLY A 75 19.55 -16.94 -10.70
CA GLY A 75 19.74 -18.08 -11.61
C GLY A 75 18.46 -18.47 -12.35
N VAL A 76 17.32 -18.52 -11.65
CA VAL A 76 16.01 -18.80 -12.27
C VAL A 76 15.61 -17.71 -13.26
N ILE A 77 15.75 -16.44 -12.88
CA ILE A 77 15.45 -15.29 -13.75
C ILE A 77 16.32 -15.31 -15.01
N ASP A 78 17.62 -15.56 -14.87
CA ASP A 78 18.55 -15.59 -16.00
C ASP A 78 18.28 -16.77 -16.95
N ASP A 79 17.92 -17.94 -16.41
CA ASP A 79 17.54 -19.11 -17.21
C ASP A 79 16.25 -18.85 -18.00
N ILE A 80 15.22 -18.26 -17.36
CA ILE A 80 13.98 -17.88 -18.05
C ILE A 80 14.22 -16.82 -19.12
N ARG A 81 15.11 -15.83 -18.87
CA ARG A 81 15.48 -14.83 -19.87
C ARG A 81 16.10 -15.45 -21.13
N GLN A 82 16.86 -16.53 -20.97
CA GLN A 82 17.58 -17.18 -22.06
C GLN A 82 16.75 -18.24 -22.77
N ASN A 83 15.93 -18.98 -22.02
CA ASN A 83 15.32 -20.23 -22.46
C ASN A 83 13.78 -20.23 -22.40
N GLY A 84 13.15 -19.10 -22.05
CA GLY A 84 11.69 -18.90 -22.16
C GLY A 84 10.86 -19.99 -21.47
N ASP A 85 9.82 -20.46 -22.17
CA ASP A 85 8.86 -21.46 -21.71
C ASP A 85 9.51 -22.79 -21.30
N ALA A 86 10.64 -23.16 -21.92
CA ALA A 86 11.35 -24.38 -21.57
C ALA A 86 11.89 -24.32 -20.13
N ALA A 87 12.45 -23.16 -19.73
CA ALA A 87 12.88 -22.94 -18.35
C ALA A 87 11.69 -22.84 -17.38
N VAL A 88 10.60 -22.16 -17.77
CA VAL A 88 9.37 -22.09 -16.97
C VAL A 88 8.84 -23.49 -16.65
N LYS A 89 8.74 -24.36 -17.68
CA LYS A 89 8.30 -25.75 -17.52
C LYS A 89 9.22 -26.56 -16.61
N LYS A 90 10.54 -26.42 -16.78
CA LYS A 90 11.56 -27.05 -15.92
C LYS A 90 11.34 -26.69 -14.45
N TYR A 91 11.16 -25.42 -14.13
CA TYR A 91 10.98 -24.98 -12.74
C TYR A 91 9.61 -25.34 -12.15
N SER A 92 8.54 -25.31 -12.96
CA SER A 92 7.21 -25.81 -12.55
C SER A 92 7.25 -27.30 -12.18
N GLN A 93 7.92 -28.12 -13.00
CA GLN A 93 8.12 -29.55 -12.69
C GLN A 93 8.97 -29.73 -11.43
N GLN A 94 10.01 -28.91 -11.25
CA GLN A 94 10.92 -29.04 -10.12
C GLN A 94 10.23 -28.68 -8.79
N PHE A 95 9.57 -27.53 -8.72
CA PHE A 95 9.03 -26.96 -7.49
C PHE A 95 7.58 -27.35 -7.21
N ASP A 96 6.72 -27.32 -8.24
CA ASP A 96 5.28 -27.53 -8.08
C ASP A 96 4.84 -28.96 -8.45
N LYS A 97 5.77 -29.77 -8.99
CA LYS A 97 5.49 -31.11 -9.55
C LYS A 97 4.37 -31.06 -10.60
N TRP A 98 4.36 -30.01 -11.40
CA TRP A 98 3.26 -29.67 -12.30
C TRP A 98 3.74 -29.42 -13.74
N ASP A 99 3.15 -30.13 -14.69
CA ASP A 99 3.39 -30.00 -16.14
C ASP A 99 2.14 -30.41 -16.93
N PRO A 100 1.13 -29.54 -17.03
CA PRO A 100 -0.09 -29.83 -17.75
C PRO A 100 0.19 -29.92 -19.25
N LYS A 101 -0.23 -31.02 -19.89
CA LYS A 101 -0.05 -31.24 -21.34
C LYS A 101 -0.69 -30.15 -22.21
N ALA A 102 -1.77 -29.54 -21.72
CA ALA A 102 -2.49 -28.46 -22.40
C ALA A 102 -1.81 -27.08 -22.26
N GLY A 103 -0.67 -27.00 -21.55
CA GLY A 103 -0.02 -25.75 -21.19
C GLY A 103 -0.55 -25.16 -19.89
N PHE A 104 0.13 -24.11 -19.39
CA PHE A 104 -0.21 -23.47 -18.12
C PHE A 104 -1.42 -22.54 -18.22
N LYS A 105 -1.70 -21.98 -19.40
CA LYS A 105 -2.83 -21.09 -19.66
C LYS A 105 -4.13 -21.88 -19.66
N LEU A 106 -5.10 -21.46 -18.86
CA LEU A 106 -6.45 -22.03 -18.91
C LEU A 106 -7.24 -21.43 -20.08
N SER A 107 -7.87 -22.30 -20.87
CA SER A 107 -8.85 -21.86 -21.88
C SER A 107 -10.14 -21.38 -21.20
N ARG A 108 -10.94 -20.61 -21.92
CA ARG A 108 -12.23 -20.12 -21.41
C ARG A 108 -13.14 -21.27 -20.99
N GLU A 109 -13.23 -22.30 -21.82
CA GLU A 109 -14.05 -23.49 -21.61
C GLU A 109 -13.60 -24.24 -20.35
N LYS A 110 -12.26 -24.34 -20.14
CA LYS A 110 -11.74 -24.99 -18.94
C LYS A 110 -12.03 -24.19 -17.67
N VAL A 111 -11.98 -22.86 -17.74
CA VAL A 111 -12.36 -22.00 -16.62
C VAL A 111 -13.85 -22.18 -16.29
N ASP A 112 -14.73 -22.17 -17.30
CA ASP A 112 -16.17 -22.37 -17.09
C ASP A 112 -16.47 -23.79 -16.53
N GLU A 113 -15.76 -24.83 -16.97
CA GLU A 113 -15.83 -26.19 -16.41
C GLU A 113 -15.44 -26.19 -14.92
N ILE A 114 -14.31 -25.57 -14.57
CA ILE A 114 -13.83 -25.48 -13.18
C ILE A 114 -14.85 -24.75 -12.30
N ILE A 115 -15.38 -23.62 -12.77
CA ILE A 115 -16.35 -22.81 -12.02
C ILE A 115 -17.64 -23.60 -11.77
N SER A 116 -18.09 -24.43 -12.71
CA SER A 116 -19.31 -25.22 -12.53
C SER A 116 -19.22 -26.30 -11.44
N GLN A 117 -18.01 -26.61 -10.97
CA GLN A 117 -17.74 -27.57 -9.90
C GLN A 117 -17.57 -26.90 -8.53
N VAL A 118 -17.51 -25.56 -8.48
CA VAL A 118 -17.38 -24.82 -7.22
C VAL A 118 -18.74 -24.73 -6.53
N ASP A 119 -18.74 -24.89 -5.21
CA ASP A 119 -19.95 -24.76 -4.39
C ASP A 119 -20.67 -23.42 -4.69
N PRO A 120 -21.99 -23.44 -4.99
CA PRO A 120 -22.75 -22.22 -5.25
C PRO A 120 -22.65 -21.16 -4.15
N GLN A 121 -22.54 -21.57 -2.87
CA GLN A 121 -22.35 -20.66 -1.76
C GLN A 121 -21.00 -19.96 -1.85
N ILE A 122 -19.92 -20.68 -2.16
CA ILE A 122 -18.59 -20.09 -2.35
C ILE A 122 -18.62 -19.08 -3.51
N ILE A 123 -19.32 -19.38 -4.60
CA ILE A 123 -19.50 -18.42 -5.70
C ILE A 123 -20.27 -17.17 -5.25
N SER A 124 -21.30 -17.33 -4.42
CA SER A 124 -22.04 -16.20 -3.84
C SER A 124 -21.15 -15.33 -2.96
N ASP A 125 -20.38 -15.94 -2.07
CA ASP A 125 -19.48 -15.25 -1.14
C ASP A 125 -18.38 -14.49 -1.90
N ILE A 126 -17.80 -15.11 -2.94
CA ILE A 126 -16.82 -14.46 -3.82
C ILE A 126 -17.43 -13.18 -4.42
N LYS A 127 -18.67 -13.26 -4.93
CA LYS A 127 -19.34 -12.10 -5.54
C LYS A 127 -19.59 -11.00 -4.52
N GLU A 128 -20.03 -11.34 -3.31
CA GLU A 128 -20.28 -10.36 -2.25
C GLU A 128 -18.98 -9.63 -1.84
N VAL A 129 -17.91 -10.38 -1.57
CA VAL A 129 -16.62 -9.78 -1.23
C VAL A 129 -16.11 -8.89 -2.37
N GLN A 130 -16.21 -9.35 -3.62
CA GLN A 130 -15.79 -8.55 -4.76
C GLN A 130 -16.66 -7.31 -4.97
N GLN A 131 -17.94 -7.34 -4.62
CA GLN A 131 -18.77 -6.13 -4.62
C GLN A 131 -18.27 -5.11 -3.59
N ASN A 132 -17.91 -5.55 -2.38
CA ASN A 132 -17.37 -4.67 -1.34
C ASN A 132 -16.05 -4.03 -1.76
N VAL A 133 -15.10 -4.84 -2.26
CA VAL A 133 -13.81 -4.35 -2.77
C VAL A 133 -13.99 -3.41 -3.96
N ARG A 134 -14.86 -3.76 -4.92
CA ARG A 134 -15.15 -2.91 -6.09
C ARG A 134 -15.72 -1.57 -5.66
N LYS A 135 -16.67 -1.55 -4.72
CA LYS A 135 -17.28 -0.32 -4.21
C LYS A 135 -16.24 0.62 -3.62
N PHE A 136 -15.34 0.11 -2.80
CA PHE A 136 -14.29 0.93 -2.20
C PHE A 136 -13.24 1.39 -3.22
N ALA A 137 -12.75 0.49 -4.08
CA ALA A 137 -11.80 0.83 -5.14
C ALA A 137 -12.39 1.86 -6.12
N GLN A 138 -13.68 1.75 -6.48
CA GLN A 138 -14.35 2.70 -7.35
C GLN A 138 -14.41 4.08 -6.69
N ALA A 139 -14.77 4.14 -5.40
CA ALA A 139 -14.73 5.38 -4.65
C ALA A 139 -13.33 6.02 -4.66
N GLN A 140 -12.26 5.23 -4.48
CA GLN A 140 -10.90 5.78 -4.60
C GLN A 140 -10.64 6.38 -5.98
N LYS A 141 -11.05 5.70 -7.06
CA LYS A 141 -10.86 6.17 -8.43
C LYS A 141 -11.66 7.45 -8.72
N ASP A 142 -12.90 7.51 -8.27
CA ASP A 142 -13.78 8.67 -8.50
C ASP A 142 -13.27 9.94 -7.80
N HIS A 143 -12.41 9.79 -6.79
CA HIS A 143 -11.77 10.90 -6.09
C HIS A 143 -10.36 11.25 -6.64
N LEU A 144 -9.91 10.58 -7.71
CA LEU A 144 -8.72 10.98 -8.46
C LEU A 144 -9.13 11.84 -9.65
N GLN A 145 -8.76 13.12 -9.61
CA GLN A 145 -9.13 14.07 -10.64
C GLN A 145 -7.92 14.42 -11.52
N ASP A 146 -8.14 14.35 -12.82
CA ASP A 146 -7.28 15.00 -13.82
C ASP A 146 -7.51 16.52 -13.73
N PHE A 147 -6.49 17.31 -14.03
CA PHE A 147 -6.61 18.77 -14.04
C PHE A 147 -5.79 19.42 -15.15
N GLU A 148 -6.18 20.63 -15.51
CA GLU A 148 -5.40 21.57 -16.30
C GLU A 148 -5.54 22.95 -15.67
N ILE A 149 -4.44 23.70 -15.62
CA ILE A 149 -4.41 25.08 -15.18
C ILE A 149 -3.72 25.95 -16.24
N GLU A 150 -4.25 27.16 -16.42
CA GLU A 150 -3.57 28.20 -17.17
C GLU A 150 -2.67 28.99 -16.21
N MET A 151 -1.36 28.82 -16.34
CA MET A 151 -0.36 29.45 -15.47
C MET A 151 -0.21 30.95 -15.74
N SER A 152 -0.38 31.32 -17.00
CA SER A 152 -0.37 32.68 -17.53
C SER A 152 -1.07 32.64 -18.90
N PRO A 153 -1.50 33.78 -19.47
CA PRO A 153 -2.18 33.81 -20.76
C PRO A 153 -1.50 32.91 -21.81
N GLY A 154 -2.22 31.88 -22.25
CA GLY A 154 -1.78 30.90 -23.26
C GLY A 154 -0.68 29.93 -22.81
N VAL A 155 -0.49 29.70 -21.51
CA VAL A 155 0.43 28.68 -20.96
C VAL A 155 -0.37 27.71 -20.10
N HIS A 156 -0.62 26.52 -20.63
CA HIS A 156 -1.44 25.47 -20.02
C HIS A 156 -0.55 24.35 -19.49
N LEU A 157 -0.72 24.00 -18.21
CA LEU A 157 -0.09 22.84 -17.58
C LEU A 157 -1.16 21.93 -17.03
N GLY A 158 -1.03 20.62 -17.23
CA GLY A 158 -2.01 19.68 -16.71
C GLY A 158 -1.42 18.35 -16.29
N GLN A 159 -2.29 17.52 -15.74
CA GLN A 159 -2.00 16.19 -15.25
C GLN A 159 -3.12 15.22 -15.60
N ARG A 160 -2.74 13.99 -15.99
CA ARG A 160 -3.65 12.88 -16.29
C ARG A 160 -3.28 11.62 -15.52
N ASN A 161 -4.29 10.89 -15.05
CA ASN A 161 -4.13 9.58 -14.44
C ASN A 161 -4.41 8.48 -15.48
N ILE A 162 -3.36 7.84 -15.97
CA ILE A 162 -3.40 6.92 -17.11
C ILE A 162 -3.20 5.48 -16.61
N PRO A 163 -4.13 4.55 -16.85
CA PRO A 163 -3.96 3.15 -16.47
C PRO A 163 -2.71 2.51 -17.06
N ILE A 164 -2.09 1.62 -16.29
CA ILE A 164 -1.05 0.72 -16.81
C ILE A 164 -1.69 -0.21 -17.86
N ALA A 165 -0.96 -0.51 -18.93
CA ALA A 165 -1.50 -1.28 -20.05
C ALA A 165 -1.61 -2.77 -19.71
N SER A 166 -0.55 -3.35 -19.13
CA SER A 166 -0.49 -4.77 -18.79
C SER A 166 -0.04 -4.97 -17.34
N VAL A 167 -0.84 -5.68 -16.54
CA VAL A 167 -0.56 -5.97 -15.12
C VAL A 167 -0.52 -7.47 -14.89
N GLY A 168 0.54 -7.94 -14.24
CA GLY A 168 0.63 -9.27 -13.65
C GLY A 168 0.07 -9.29 -12.23
N ALA A 169 -0.82 -10.21 -11.93
CA ALA A 169 -1.35 -10.47 -10.59
C ALA A 169 -0.87 -11.86 -10.14
N TYR A 170 0.02 -11.89 -9.15
CA TYR A 170 0.47 -13.12 -8.52
C TYR A 170 -0.42 -13.46 -7.33
N ILE A 171 -1.11 -14.59 -7.40
CA ILE A 171 -1.97 -15.10 -6.33
C ILE A 171 -1.18 -16.23 -5.65
N PRO A 172 -0.75 -16.04 -4.39
CA PRO A 172 -0.05 -17.11 -3.67
C PRO A 172 -0.98 -18.32 -3.46
N GLY A 173 -0.38 -19.50 -3.26
CA GLY A 173 -1.13 -20.74 -3.11
C GLY A 173 -0.22 -21.91 -2.74
N GLY A 174 -0.52 -23.10 -3.27
CA GLY A 174 0.28 -24.32 -3.06
C GLY A 174 -0.07 -25.06 -1.77
N ARG A 175 -0.19 -24.34 -0.65
CA ARG A 175 -0.57 -24.92 0.65
C ARG A 175 -2.07 -24.84 0.94
N TYR A 176 -2.70 -23.72 0.60
CA TYR A 176 -4.13 -23.45 0.80
C TYR A 176 -4.68 -22.62 -0.37
N PRO A 177 -5.97 -22.70 -0.70
CA PRO A 177 -6.60 -21.80 -1.66
C PRO A 177 -6.68 -20.38 -1.09
N LEU A 178 -6.27 -19.38 -1.87
CA LEU A 178 -6.28 -17.98 -1.46
C LEU A 178 -7.17 -17.15 -2.40
N LEU A 179 -8.39 -16.85 -1.93
CA LEU A 179 -9.37 -16.07 -2.68
C LEU A 179 -9.11 -14.57 -2.58
N ALA A 180 -8.79 -14.10 -1.38
CA ALA A 180 -8.64 -12.68 -1.07
C ALA A 180 -7.64 -11.97 -1.99
N SER A 181 -6.46 -12.56 -2.23
CA SER A 181 -5.44 -11.95 -3.08
C SER A 181 -5.92 -11.73 -4.52
N ALA A 182 -6.78 -12.60 -5.06
CA ALA A 182 -7.38 -12.39 -6.37
C ALA A 182 -8.29 -11.14 -6.37
N HIS A 183 -9.11 -10.99 -5.33
CA HIS A 183 -10.02 -9.86 -5.20
C HIS A 183 -9.26 -8.55 -4.99
N MET A 184 -8.15 -8.59 -4.24
CA MET A 184 -7.41 -7.38 -3.91
C MET A 184 -6.47 -6.92 -5.03
N THR A 185 -5.95 -7.83 -5.85
CA THR A 185 -5.02 -7.50 -6.95
C THR A 185 -5.75 -7.27 -8.27
N ILE A 186 -6.45 -8.28 -8.79
CA ILE A 186 -7.07 -8.25 -10.13
C ILE A 186 -8.19 -7.21 -10.18
N LEU A 187 -9.13 -7.28 -9.24
CA LEU A 187 -10.31 -6.43 -9.26
C LEU A 187 -9.94 -4.95 -9.16
N THR A 188 -8.98 -4.62 -8.28
CA THR A 188 -8.48 -3.25 -8.10
C THR A 188 -7.84 -2.73 -9.40
N ALA A 189 -7.07 -3.56 -10.10
CA ALA A 189 -6.51 -3.23 -11.41
C ALA A 189 -7.61 -3.00 -12.46
N LYS A 190 -8.64 -3.87 -12.52
CA LYS A 190 -9.76 -3.69 -13.45
C LYS A 190 -10.56 -2.43 -13.14
N VAL A 191 -10.76 -2.08 -11.86
CA VAL A 191 -11.39 -0.80 -11.48
C VAL A 191 -10.55 0.39 -11.95
N ALA A 192 -9.23 0.36 -11.77
CA ALA A 192 -8.33 1.40 -12.27
C ALA A 192 -8.44 1.59 -13.80
N GLY A 193 -8.87 0.57 -14.53
CA GLY A 193 -9.07 0.61 -15.99
C GLY A 193 -7.97 -0.10 -16.77
N VAL A 194 -7.22 -1.00 -16.11
CA VAL A 194 -6.18 -1.80 -16.75
C VAL A 194 -6.82 -2.72 -17.79
N PRO A 195 -6.43 -2.63 -19.08
CA PRO A 195 -7.06 -3.41 -20.13
C PRO A 195 -6.63 -4.88 -20.11
N ASN A 196 -5.38 -5.19 -19.77
CA ASN A 196 -4.86 -6.55 -19.70
C ASN A 196 -4.35 -6.93 -18.30
N VAL A 197 -4.99 -7.89 -17.66
CA VAL A 197 -4.58 -8.48 -16.37
C VAL A 197 -4.26 -9.96 -16.55
N VAL A 198 -2.97 -10.29 -16.43
CA VAL A 198 -2.45 -11.65 -16.42
C VAL A 198 -2.39 -12.14 -14.99
N ALA A 199 -3.03 -13.26 -14.68
CA ALA A 199 -3.12 -13.77 -13.32
C ALA A 199 -2.50 -15.16 -13.20
N CYS A 200 -1.58 -15.33 -12.25
CA CYS A 200 -0.83 -16.55 -12.02
C CYS A 200 -1.10 -17.11 -10.62
N THR A 201 -1.37 -18.40 -10.51
CA THR A 201 -1.45 -19.12 -9.23
C THR A 201 -0.81 -20.51 -9.35
N PRO A 202 -0.03 -20.97 -8.35
CA PRO A 202 0.43 -22.36 -8.34
C PRO A 202 -0.75 -23.34 -8.18
N PRO A 203 -0.62 -24.59 -8.65
CA PRO A 203 -1.51 -25.67 -8.27
C PRO A 203 -1.41 -25.96 -6.76
N ILE A 204 -2.44 -26.56 -6.17
CA ILE A 204 -2.43 -27.02 -4.77
C ILE A 204 -2.22 -28.52 -4.76
N ALA A 205 -1.08 -28.97 -4.25
CA ALA A 205 -0.72 -30.40 -4.22
C ALA A 205 -0.88 -31.10 -5.60
N GLY A 206 -0.49 -30.41 -6.68
CA GLY A 206 -0.64 -30.93 -8.05
C GLY A 206 -2.07 -30.95 -8.58
N GLN A 207 -2.99 -30.22 -7.95
CA GLN A 207 -4.38 -30.09 -8.38
C GLN A 207 -4.74 -28.63 -8.71
N ILE A 208 -5.76 -28.45 -9.54
CA ILE A 208 -6.27 -27.13 -9.91
C ILE A 208 -6.95 -26.49 -8.69
N PRO A 209 -6.57 -25.27 -8.29
CA PRO A 209 -7.18 -24.57 -7.17
C PRO A 209 -8.52 -23.94 -7.60
N ALA A 210 -9.58 -24.75 -7.70
CA ALA A 210 -10.85 -24.38 -8.32
C ALA A 210 -11.45 -23.08 -7.78
N ASN A 211 -11.51 -22.92 -6.45
CA ASN A 211 -12.04 -21.70 -5.82
C ASN A 211 -11.18 -20.46 -6.16
N THR A 212 -9.85 -20.61 -6.26
CA THR A 212 -8.93 -19.52 -6.62
C THR A 212 -9.10 -19.13 -8.09
N VAL A 213 -9.24 -20.11 -8.99
CA VAL A 213 -9.53 -19.86 -10.41
C VAL A 213 -10.87 -19.12 -10.56
N ALA A 214 -11.91 -19.54 -9.83
CA ALA A 214 -13.21 -18.85 -9.84
C ALA A 214 -13.08 -17.40 -9.34
N ALA A 215 -12.34 -17.17 -8.25
CA ALA A 215 -12.08 -15.84 -7.73
C ALA A 215 -11.33 -14.94 -8.75
N MET A 216 -10.27 -15.45 -9.38
CA MET A 216 -9.50 -14.72 -10.41
C MET A 216 -10.38 -14.35 -11.61
N HIS A 217 -11.19 -15.30 -12.07
CA HIS A 217 -12.10 -15.11 -13.17
C HIS A 217 -13.15 -14.03 -12.89
N LEU A 218 -13.87 -14.17 -11.76
CA LEU A 218 -14.93 -13.24 -11.38
C LEU A 218 -14.38 -11.83 -11.09
N ALA A 219 -13.13 -11.74 -10.62
CA ALA A 219 -12.44 -10.46 -10.43
C ALA A 219 -12.12 -9.74 -11.75
N GLY A 220 -12.10 -10.48 -12.87
CA GLY A 220 -11.93 -9.96 -14.22
C GLY A 220 -10.53 -10.15 -14.82
N ALA A 221 -9.80 -11.21 -14.43
CA ALA A 221 -8.55 -11.56 -15.08
C ALA A 221 -8.78 -11.90 -16.56
N ASP A 222 -7.95 -11.35 -17.44
CA ASP A 222 -8.04 -11.57 -18.89
C ASP A 222 -7.34 -12.89 -19.27
N HIS A 223 -6.27 -13.25 -18.56
CA HIS A 223 -5.56 -14.52 -18.71
C HIS A 223 -5.28 -15.17 -17.36
N ILE A 224 -5.53 -16.48 -17.25
CA ILE A 224 -5.27 -17.25 -16.02
C ILE A 224 -4.25 -18.35 -16.33
N TYR A 225 -3.16 -18.37 -15.58
CA TYR A 225 -2.09 -19.36 -15.67
C TYR A 225 -1.94 -20.13 -14.36
N LEU A 226 -1.90 -21.46 -14.46
CA LEU A 226 -1.59 -22.35 -13.34
C LEU A 226 -0.07 -22.48 -13.18
N LEU A 227 0.55 -21.39 -12.74
CA LEU A 227 1.99 -21.24 -12.57
C LEU A 227 2.29 -20.42 -11.31
N GLY A 228 3.24 -20.85 -10.48
CA GLY A 228 3.63 -20.17 -9.24
C GLY A 228 5.09 -19.75 -9.16
N GLY A 229 5.50 -19.24 -8.00
CA GLY A 229 6.89 -19.02 -7.65
C GLY A 229 7.63 -17.97 -8.48
N VAL A 230 8.96 -18.08 -8.48
CA VAL A 230 9.85 -17.18 -9.23
C VAL A 230 9.58 -17.27 -10.72
N GLN A 231 9.29 -18.47 -11.23
CA GLN A 231 9.04 -18.73 -12.63
C GLN A 231 7.80 -18.00 -13.15
N ALA A 232 6.72 -17.90 -12.36
CA ALA A 232 5.56 -17.10 -12.73
C ALA A 232 5.88 -15.60 -12.81
N VAL A 233 6.57 -15.08 -11.79
CA VAL A 233 6.93 -13.65 -11.71
C VAL A 233 7.88 -13.28 -12.85
N ALA A 234 8.90 -14.09 -13.09
CA ALA A 234 9.86 -13.88 -14.17
C ALA A 234 9.21 -13.98 -15.55
N ALA A 235 8.33 -14.94 -15.77
CA ALA A 235 7.62 -15.07 -17.05
C ALA A 235 6.71 -13.85 -17.31
N MET A 236 5.97 -13.36 -16.32
CA MET A 236 5.18 -12.13 -16.47
C MET A 236 6.06 -10.88 -16.67
N ALA A 237 7.23 -10.81 -16.03
CA ALA A 237 8.07 -9.61 -16.08
C ALA A 237 8.94 -9.53 -17.34
N LEU A 238 9.41 -10.68 -17.85
CA LEU A 238 10.33 -10.75 -18.98
C LEU A 238 9.61 -11.10 -20.30
N GLY A 239 8.41 -11.67 -20.20
CA GLY A 239 7.74 -12.31 -21.32
C GLY A 239 8.37 -13.66 -21.67
N THR A 240 7.56 -14.54 -22.24
CA THR A 240 7.97 -15.80 -22.84
C THR A 240 7.20 -16.01 -24.15
N GLU A 241 7.36 -17.17 -24.79
CA GLU A 241 6.60 -17.53 -25.99
C GLU A 241 5.08 -17.59 -25.75
N THR A 242 4.64 -17.84 -24.50
CA THR A 242 3.21 -17.97 -24.15
C THR A 242 2.68 -16.94 -23.16
N ILE A 243 3.54 -16.13 -22.55
CA ILE A 243 3.17 -15.08 -21.60
C ILE A 243 3.71 -13.74 -22.09
N ASP A 244 2.81 -12.81 -22.40
CA ASP A 244 3.20 -11.45 -22.77
C ASP A 244 3.77 -10.68 -21.56
N VAL A 245 4.64 -9.71 -21.84
CA VAL A 245 5.25 -8.85 -20.82
C VAL A 245 4.17 -8.04 -20.09
N CYS A 246 4.25 -8.02 -18.77
CA CYS A 246 3.48 -7.15 -17.88
C CYS A 246 4.36 -5.97 -17.46
N ASP A 247 3.82 -4.75 -17.52
CA ASP A 247 4.54 -3.53 -17.12
C ASP A 247 4.64 -3.39 -15.59
N PHE A 248 3.75 -4.07 -14.87
CA PHE A 248 3.64 -3.98 -13.41
C PHE A 248 3.19 -5.32 -12.82
N ILE A 249 3.79 -5.75 -11.71
CA ILE A 249 3.38 -6.98 -11.00
C ILE A 249 2.94 -6.66 -9.57
N ALA A 250 1.72 -7.08 -9.24
CA ALA A 250 1.14 -7.01 -7.91
C ALA A 250 0.95 -8.39 -7.29
N GLY A 251 0.88 -8.43 -5.97
CA GLY A 251 0.55 -9.62 -5.19
C GLY A 251 1.68 -10.03 -4.25
N PRO A 252 1.34 -10.44 -3.02
CA PRO A 252 2.31 -10.92 -2.07
C PRO A 252 2.80 -12.32 -2.46
N GLY A 253 3.95 -12.70 -1.92
CA GLY A 253 4.46 -14.06 -2.09
C GLY A 253 5.51 -14.38 -1.04
N ASN A 254 6.02 -15.61 -1.08
CA ASN A 254 7.11 -16.02 -0.20
C ASN A 254 8.40 -15.24 -0.47
N ALA A 255 9.45 -15.50 0.33
CA ALA A 255 10.74 -14.83 0.20
C ALA A 255 11.34 -14.90 -1.22
N PHE A 256 11.12 -15.98 -1.97
CA PHE A 256 11.62 -16.11 -3.34
C PHE A 256 10.86 -15.21 -4.32
N VAL A 257 9.53 -15.11 -4.20
CA VAL A 257 8.71 -14.19 -5.01
C VAL A 257 9.02 -12.74 -4.68
N ALA A 258 9.18 -12.41 -3.39
CA ALA A 258 9.56 -11.07 -2.95
C ALA A 258 10.94 -10.66 -3.51
N GLU A 259 11.93 -11.56 -3.46
CA GLU A 259 13.25 -11.34 -4.04
C GLU A 259 13.20 -11.25 -5.57
N ALA A 260 12.38 -12.05 -6.25
CA ALA A 260 12.22 -11.98 -7.71
C ALA A 260 11.67 -10.62 -8.13
N LYS A 261 10.59 -10.15 -7.48
CA LYS A 261 10.02 -8.82 -7.69
C LYS A 261 11.05 -7.72 -7.46
N LYS A 262 11.87 -7.85 -6.41
CA LYS A 262 12.95 -6.90 -6.11
C LYS A 262 14.01 -6.85 -7.23
N GLN A 263 14.46 -8.00 -7.73
CA GLN A 263 15.47 -8.04 -8.79
C GLN A 263 14.93 -7.58 -10.16
N LEU A 264 13.62 -7.70 -10.39
CA LEU A 264 12.95 -7.30 -11.63
C LEU A 264 12.44 -5.84 -11.58
N PHE A 265 12.40 -5.22 -10.40
CA PHE A 265 12.02 -3.83 -10.26
C PHE A 265 13.00 -2.91 -11.00
N GLY A 266 12.45 -1.97 -11.77
CA GLY A 266 13.21 -1.10 -12.70
C GLY A 266 13.04 -1.53 -14.16
N ASN A 267 12.87 -2.83 -14.42
CA ASN A 267 12.39 -3.33 -15.71
C ASN A 267 10.86 -3.29 -15.76
N ILE A 268 10.23 -3.62 -14.63
CA ILE A 268 8.79 -3.51 -14.39
C ILE A 268 8.54 -2.71 -13.11
N GLY A 269 7.32 -2.18 -12.97
CA GLY A 269 6.84 -1.69 -11.69
C GLY A 269 6.41 -2.84 -10.76
N ILE A 270 6.44 -2.59 -9.46
CA ILE A 270 5.90 -3.52 -8.44
C ILE A 270 5.07 -2.73 -7.44
N ASP A 271 4.13 -3.41 -6.78
CA ASP A 271 3.28 -2.84 -5.72
C ASP A 271 4.06 -2.47 -4.45
N LEU A 272 4.66 -3.48 -3.81
CA LEU A 272 5.45 -3.40 -2.59
C LEU A 272 6.33 -4.65 -2.42
N LEU A 273 7.39 -4.50 -1.63
CA LEU A 273 8.22 -5.62 -1.19
C LEU A 273 7.61 -6.21 0.08
N ALA A 274 7.03 -7.40 -0.06
CA ALA A 274 6.42 -8.10 1.06
C ALA A 274 7.50 -8.65 2.02
N GLY A 275 7.34 -8.35 3.29
CA GLY A 275 7.94 -9.06 4.43
C GLY A 275 6.89 -9.85 5.23
N PRO A 276 7.26 -10.39 6.40
CA PRO A 276 6.32 -11.03 7.32
C PRO A 276 5.21 -10.08 7.69
N THR A 277 4.00 -10.61 7.80
CA THR A 277 2.81 -9.84 8.15
C THR A 277 2.86 -9.44 9.62
N GLU A 278 2.27 -8.31 10.00
CA GLU A 278 2.42 -7.73 11.35
C GLU A 278 1.09 -7.14 11.85
N VAL A 279 0.81 -7.26 13.16
CA VAL A 279 -0.30 -6.56 13.82
C VAL A 279 0.17 -5.77 15.03
N LEU A 280 -0.42 -4.60 15.21
CA LEU A 280 -0.30 -3.79 16.41
C LEU A 280 -1.69 -3.40 16.90
N ILE A 281 -1.97 -3.63 18.18
CA ILE A 281 -3.18 -3.16 18.85
C ILE A 281 -2.81 -2.00 19.76
N VAL A 282 -3.51 -0.87 19.63
CA VAL A 282 -3.53 0.21 20.62
C VAL A 282 -4.81 0.08 21.42
N ALA A 283 -4.70 -0.15 22.73
CA ALA A 283 -5.83 -0.39 23.61
C ALA A 283 -5.82 0.55 24.83
N ASP A 284 -6.98 1.08 25.21
CA ASP A 284 -7.11 1.84 26.46
C ASP A 284 -7.54 0.95 27.63
N GLU A 285 -7.78 1.54 28.80
CA GLU A 285 -8.24 0.83 29.99
C GLU A 285 -9.66 0.23 29.91
N LYS A 286 -10.43 0.56 28.86
CA LYS A 286 -11.79 0.05 28.62
C LYS A 286 -11.82 -1.10 27.62
N ALA A 287 -10.71 -1.36 26.93
CA ALA A 287 -10.60 -2.47 25.99
C ALA A 287 -10.85 -3.81 26.67
N ASP A 288 -11.53 -4.72 25.97
CA ASP A 288 -11.67 -6.11 26.40
C ASP A 288 -10.33 -6.85 26.20
N PRO A 289 -9.67 -7.32 27.28
CA PRO A 289 -8.40 -8.02 27.17
C PRO A 289 -8.51 -9.35 26.42
N TYR A 290 -9.68 -9.99 26.43
CA TYR A 290 -9.95 -11.22 25.70
C TYR A 290 -10.00 -10.97 24.19
N MET A 291 -10.66 -9.89 23.76
CA MET A 291 -10.66 -9.46 22.35
C MET A 291 -9.24 -9.16 21.86
N CYS A 292 -8.45 -8.41 22.64
CA CYS A 292 -7.04 -8.15 22.31
C CYS A 292 -6.26 -9.45 22.13
N ALA A 293 -6.48 -10.46 22.99
CA ALA A 293 -5.83 -11.75 22.88
C ALA A 293 -6.21 -12.52 21.61
N VAL A 294 -7.50 -12.53 21.26
CA VAL A 294 -8.02 -13.21 20.06
C VAL A 294 -7.45 -12.57 18.80
N ASP A 295 -7.46 -11.24 18.70
CA ASP A 295 -7.00 -10.53 17.50
C ASP A 295 -5.46 -10.55 17.35
N LEU A 296 -4.70 -10.60 18.45
CA LEU A 296 -3.25 -10.85 18.38
C LEU A 296 -2.96 -12.26 17.86
N LEU A 297 -3.71 -13.27 18.33
CA LEU A 297 -3.53 -14.65 17.92
C LEU A 297 -3.93 -14.90 16.46
N SER A 298 -4.98 -14.23 15.96
CA SER A 298 -5.39 -14.36 14.56
C SER A 298 -4.29 -13.93 13.59
N GLN A 299 -3.46 -12.97 13.99
CA GLN A 299 -2.30 -12.59 13.19
C GLN A 299 -1.11 -13.53 13.40
N ALA A 300 -0.83 -13.90 14.66
CA ALA A 300 0.30 -14.76 15.02
C ALA A 300 0.27 -16.11 14.28
N GLU A 301 -0.90 -16.62 13.91
CA GLU A 301 -1.01 -17.86 13.15
C GLU A 301 -0.56 -17.80 11.70
N HIS A 302 -0.36 -16.60 11.13
CA HIS A 302 0.09 -16.45 9.73
C HIS A 302 1.51 -16.98 9.49
N GLY A 303 2.39 -16.93 10.50
CA GLY A 303 3.79 -17.35 10.35
C GLY A 303 4.57 -17.30 11.67
N PRO A 304 5.64 -18.09 11.80
CA PRO A 304 6.44 -18.15 13.03
C PRO A 304 7.24 -16.86 13.30
N ASP A 305 7.36 -15.99 12.29
CA ASP A 305 8.08 -14.72 12.28
C ASP A 305 7.17 -13.48 12.28
N THR A 306 5.86 -13.69 12.48
CA THR A 306 4.86 -12.62 12.55
C THR A 306 4.93 -11.87 13.90
N PRO A 307 5.16 -10.55 13.91
CA PRO A 307 5.02 -9.72 15.10
C PRO A 307 3.56 -9.49 15.49
N ALA A 308 3.29 -9.59 16.80
CA ALA A 308 2.00 -9.31 17.40
C ALA A 308 2.20 -8.43 18.65
N VAL A 309 1.85 -7.14 18.54
CA VAL A 309 2.21 -6.12 19.54
C VAL A 309 0.95 -5.52 20.15
N LEU A 310 0.89 -5.45 21.49
CA LEU A 310 -0.11 -4.67 22.22
C LEU A 310 0.58 -3.45 22.85
N ILE A 311 0.05 -2.26 22.59
CA ILE A 311 0.39 -1.02 23.29
C ILE A 311 -0.83 -0.58 24.07
N THR A 312 -0.70 -0.42 25.39
CA THR A 312 -1.83 -0.01 26.24
C THR A 312 -1.40 0.96 27.33
N ASN A 313 -2.31 1.82 27.80
CA ASN A 313 -2.13 2.64 28.99
C ASN A 313 -2.59 1.92 30.28
N SER A 314 -3.07 0.67 30.19
CA SER A 314 -3.61 -0.08 31.31
C SER A 314 -2.81 -1.35 31.60
N GLU A 315 -2.18 -1.40 32.79
CA GLU A 315 -1.44 -2.60 33.22
C GLU A 315 -2.38 -3.80 33.39
N GLN A 316 -3.65 -3.56 33.76
CA GLN A 316 -4.66 -4.61 33.86
C GLN A 316 -4.92 -5.24 32.48
N VAL A 317 -5.25 -4.43 31.48
CA VAL A 317 -5.51 -4.91 30.11
C VAL A 317 -4.32 -5.68 29.57
N GLY A 318 -3.11 -5.11 29.71
CA GLY A 318 -1.89 -5.76 29.22
C GLY A 318 -1.63 -7.13 29.88
N ARG A 319 -1.82 -7.27 31.20
CA ARG A 319 -1.60 -8.54 31.92
C ARG A 319 -2.68 -9.57 31.63
N GLU A 320 -3.95 -9.15 31.62
CA GLU A 320 -5.07 -10.04 31.34
C GLU A 320 -5.02 -10.55 29.88
N THR A 321 -4.61 -9.72 28.91
CA THR A 321 -4.39 -10.18 27.53
C THR A 321 -3.32 -11.27 27.45
N ILE A 322 -2.19 -11.13 28.16
CA ILE A 322 -1.15 -12.19 28.20
C ILE A 322 -1.76 -13.50 28.73
N GLN A 323 -2.51 -13.43 29.82
CA GLN A 323 -3.16 -14.60 30.42
C GLN A 323 -4.18 -15.25 29.48
N HIS A 324 -4.99 -14.45 28.78
CA HIS A 324 -5.94 -14.97 27.81
C HIS A 324 -5.25 -15.66 26.62
N ILE A 325 -4.13 -15.11 26.14
CA ILE A 325 -3.33 -15.77 25.09
C ILE A 325 -2.84 -17.14 25.56
N GLU A 326 -2.31 -17.24 26.78
CA GLU A 326 -1.85 -18.51 27.37
C GLU A 326 -2.99 -19.56 27.47
N ASN A 327 -4.21 -19.11 27.73
CA ASN A 327 -5.39 -19.98 27.84
C ASN A 327 -5.98 -20.40 26.47
N LEU A 328 -5.90 -19.52 25.47
CA LEU A 328 -6.44 -19.76 24.12
C LEU A 328 -5.52 -20.64 23.29
N LEU A 329 -4.21 -20.43 23.40
CA LEU A 329 -3.20 -21.06 22.54
C LEU A 329 -3.25 -22.60 22.52
N PRO A 330 -3.44 -23.33 23.64
CA PRO A 330 -3.45 -24.79 23.63
C PRO A 330 -4.53 -25.42 22.75
N ASN A 331 -5.66 -24.73 22.57
CA ASN A 331 -6.83 -25.19 21.81
C ASN A 331 -6.83 -24.73 20.35
N LEU A 332 -5.85 -23.91 19.93
CA LEU A 332 -5.76 -23.41 18.57
C LEU A 332 -5.15 -24.48 17.64
N SER A 333 -5.81 -24.74 16.51
CA SER A 333 -5.30 -25.73 15.52
C SER A 333 -3.94 -25.34 14.95
N THR A 334 -3.63 -24.04 14.91
CA THR A 334 -2.39 -23.42 14.45
C THR A 334 -1.41 -23.11 15.59
N ARG A 335 -1.61 -23.67 16.80
CA ARG A 335 -0.84 -23.35 18.02
C ARG A 335 0.68 -23.36 17.87
N GLU A 336 1.24 -24.24 17.04
CA GLU A 336 2.70 -24.34 16.86
C GLU A 336 3.24 -23.09 16.16
N LEU A 337 2.51 -22.56 15.17
CA LEU A 337 2.87 -21.32 14.47
C LEU A 337 2.62 -20.12 15.37
N ALA A 338 1.39 -19.98 15.87
CA ALA A 338 0.99 -18.85 16.71
C ALA A 338 1.81 -18.76 17.99
N GLY A 339 2.11 -19.91 18.62
CA GLY A 339 2.93 -19.97 19.83
C GLY A 339 4.39 -19.59 19.58
N THR A 340 4.95 -20.00 18.44
CA THR A 340 6.30 -19.60 18.03
C THR A 340 6.39 -18.10 17.76
N SER A 341 5.42 -17.55 17.02
CA SER A 341 5.31 -16.10 16.79
C SER A 341 5.17 -15.33 18.10
N TRP A 342 4.20 -15.68 18.95
CA TRP A 342 3.95 -15.00 20.22
C TRP A 342 5.16 -15.05 21.15
N LYS A 343 5.83 -16.21 21.24
CA LYS A 343 7.04 -16.36 22.07
C LYS A 343 8.16 -15.43 21.61
N ASN A 344 8.42 -15.38 20.30
CA ASN A 344 9.62 -14.76 19.75
C ASN A 344 9.44 -13.31 19.30
N PHE A 345 8.22 -12.88 19.00
CA PHE A 345 7.93 -11.55 18.45
C PHE A 345 6.76 -10.85 19.16
N GLY A 346 6.06 -11.54 20.06
CA GLY A 346 4.98 -10.95 20.85
C GLY A 346 5.51 -9.93 21.86
N GLU A 347 4.91 -8.75 21.90
CA GLU A 347 5.25 -7.67 22.83
C GLU A 347 3.97 -7.11 23.47
N VAL A 348 4.03 -6.80 24.76
CA VAL A 348 2.98 -6.05 25.47
C VAL A 348 3.64 -4.89 26.19
N ILE A 349 3.28 -3.68 25.78
CA ILE A 349 3.96 -2.44 26.14
C ILE A 349 2.97 -1.54 26.86
N LEU A 350 3.26 -1.26 28.13
CA LEU A 350 2.56 -0.29 28.92
C LEU A 350 3.14 1.10 28.67
N VAL A 351 2.27 2.06 28.34
CA VAL A 351 2.60 3.47 28.19
C VAL A 351 1.79 4.31 29.19
N ARG A 352 2.13 5.59 29.32
CA ARG A 352 1.46 6.48 30.27
C ARG A 352 0.05 6.88 29.80
N ASP A 353 -0.11 7.14 28.50
CA ASP A 353 -1.31 7.75 27.92
C ASP A 353 -1.44 7.40 26.42
N LEU A 354 -2.63 7.61 25.86
CA LEU A 354 -2.92 7.34 24.44
C LEU A 354 -2.06 8.15 23.46
N PRO A 355 -1.75 9.44 23.68
CA PRO A 355 -0.80 10.16 22.83
C PRO A 355 0.57 9.48 22.73
N SER A 356 1.09 8.99 23.86
CA SER A 356 2.34 8.22 23.89
C SER A 356 2.17 6.86 23.18
N ALA A 357 0.98 6.24 23.27
CA ALA A 357 0.66 5.00 22.57
C ALA A 357 0.71 5.19 21.04
N TYR A 358 0.04 6.22 20.51
CA TYR A 358 0.04 6.54 19.09
C TYR A 358 1.43 6.91 18.57
N ALA A 359 2.19 7.70 19.34
CA ALA A 359 3.57 8.04 18.98
C ALA A 359 4.50 6.81 18.94
N LEU A 360 4.30 5.83 19.81
CA LEU A 360 5.02 4.57 19.77
C LEU A 360 4.55 3.69 18.60
N ALA A 361 3.26 3.62 18.34
CA ALA A 361 2.71 2.89 17.20
C ALA A 361 3.26 3.42 15.86
N ASP A 362 3.41 4.74 15.71
CA ASP A 362 4.05 5.37 14.55
C ASP A 362 5.53 4.99 14.37
N GLN A 363 6.23 4.63 15.45
CA GLN A 363 7.62 4.16 15.37
C GLN A 363 7.70 2.71 14.86
N TYR A 364 6.73 1.90 15.27
CA TYR A 364 6.52 0.54 14.75
C TYR A 364 6.12 0.57 13.28
N ALA A 365 5.24 1.49 12.87
CA ALA A 365 4.78 1.64 11.50
C ALA A 365 4.26 0.31 10.93
N SER A 366 3.42 -0.37 11.72
CA SER A 366 2.93 -1.72 11.44
C SER A 366 1.97 -1.75 10.25
N GLU A 367 1.93 -2.92 9.62
CA GLU A 367 1.04 -3.24 8.51
C GLU A 367 -0.43 -3.06 8.92
N HIS A 368 -0.86 -3.74 9.99
CA HIS A 368 -2.20 -3.62 10.55
C HIS A 368 -2.15 -2.94 11.91
N VAL A 369 -2.97 -1.91 12.11
CA VAL A 369 -3.12 -1.23 13.40
C VAL A 369 -4.58 -1.23 13.83
N GLN A 370 -4.89 -1.91 14.93
CA GLN A 370 -6.22 -1.94 15.51
C GLN A 370 -6.31 -1.03 16.72
N ILE A 371 -7.35 -0.19 16.77
CA ILE A 371 -7.57 0.82 17.80
C ILE A 371 -8.75 0.38 18.65
N LEU A 372 -8.46 -0.25 19.78
CA LEU A 372 -9.42 -0.73 20.77
C LEU A 372 -9.50 0.24 21.94
N THR A 373 -10.01 1.44 21.66
CA THR A 373 -10.20 2.50 22.66
C THR A 373 -11.65 2.97 22.66
N GLU A 374 -12.07 3.70 23.68
CA GLU A 374 -13.38 4.36 23.77
C GLU A 374 -13.60 5.35 22.62
N ASN A 375 -12.55 6.08 22.21
CA ASN A 375 -12.59 7.08 21.12
C ASN A 375 -11.66 6.70 19.94
N PRO A 376 -11.94 5.61 19.19
CA PRO A 376 -10.97 5.05 18.24
C PRO A 376 -10.66 5.98 17.07
N ARG A 377 -11.55 6.92 16.76
CA ARG A 377 -11.38 7.88 15.66
C ARG A 377 -10.26 8.91 15.90
N GLU A 378 -9.81 9.09 17.14
CA GLU A 378 -8.68 9.98 17.45
C GLU A 378 -7.40 9.58 16.68
N ALA A 379 -7.21 8.27 16.48
CA ALA A 379 -6.09 7.71 15.74
C ALA A 379 -5.96 8.26 14.30
N LEU A 380 -7.06 8.61 13.63
CA LEU A 380 -7.06 9.15 12.26
C LEU A 380 -6.31 10.49 12.14
N THR A 381 -6.18 11.21 13.25
CA THR A 381 -5.48 12.51 13.30
C THR A 381 -4.16 12.44 14.07
N ALA A 382 -4.05 11.50 15.00
CA ALA A 382 -2.87 11.35 15.85
C ALA A 382 -1.75 10.53 15.18
N MET A 383 -2.10 9.51 14.40
CA MET A 383 -1.14 8.61 13.76
C MET A 383 -0.79 9.03 12.33
N LYS A 384 0.43 8.69 11.90
CA LYS A 384 0.98 9.01 10.59
C LYS A 384 1.54 7.81 9.83
N ASN A 385 1.97 6.75 10.53
CA ASN A 385 2.62 5.60 9.92
C ASN A 385 1.87 4.31 10.27
N TYR A 386 1.05 3.84 9.33
CA TYR A 386 0.32 2.58 9.43
C TYR A 386 -0.01 2.07 8.02
N GLY A 387 -0.14 0.76 7.83
CA GLY A 387 -0.66 0.21 6.58
C GLY A 387 -2.18 0.40 6.47
N SER A 388 -2.92 -0.07 7.49
CA SER A 388 -4.37 0.12 7.62
C SER A 388 -4.78 0.26 9.09
N LEU A 389 -5.80 1.10 9.34
CA LEU A 389 -6.42 1.28 10.66
C LEU A 389 -7.74 0.53 10.77
N PHE A 390 -7.92 -0.16 11.89
CA PHE A 390 -9.13 -0.89 12.26
C PHE A 390 -9.71 -0.25 13.53
N LEU A 391 -10.87 0.41 13.42
CA LEU A 391 -11.34 1.35 14.45
C LEU A 391 -12.46 0.74 15.30
N GLY A 392 -12.17 0.48 16.58
CA GLY A 392 -13.13 0.03 17.57
C GLY A 392 -13.37 -1.48 17.59
N ALA A 393 -14.09 -1.94 18.62
CA ALA A 393 -14.30 -3.35 18.92
C ALA A 393 -15.06 -4.15 17.84
N ASN A 394 -15.79 -3.48 16.95
CA ASN A 394 -16.56 -4.11 15.88
C ASN A 394 -15.76 -4.25 14.57
N THR A 395 -14.44 -4.00 14.60
CA THR A 395 -13.60 -3.96 13.41
C THR A 395 -12.27 -4.63 13.68
N CYS A 396 -12.11 -5.86 13.20
CA CYS A 396 -10.88 -6.65 13.32
C CYS A 396 -10.13 -6.73 11.97
N VAL A 397 -8.85 -7.08 12.05
CA VAL A 397 -7.97 -7.25 10.88
C VAL A 397 -8.54 -8.27 9.89
N SER A 398 -9.09 -9.37 10.38
CA SER A 398 -9.69 -10.44 9.58
C SER A 398 -10.78 -9.95 8.63
N TYR A 399 -11.54 -8.91 8.99
CA TYR A 399 -12.53 -8.33 8.08
C TYR A 399 -11.86 -7.61 6.90
N GLY A 400 -10.79 -6.86 7.16
CA GLY A 400 -9.96 -6.23 6.13
C GLY A 400 -9.34 -7.24 5.17
N ASP A 401 -8.88 -8.36 5.72
CA ASP A 401 -8.23 -9.42 4.97
C ASP A 401 -9.17 -10.20 4.04
N LYS A 402 -10.45 -10.30 4.41
CA LYS A 402 -11.35 -11.28 3.80
C LYS A 402 -12.56 -10.68 3.12
N CYS A 403 -13.22 -9.65 3.67
CA CYS A 403 -14.61 -9.35 3.26
C CYS A 403 -15.06 -7.89 3.24
N ILE A 404 -14.47 -6.98 4.02
CA ILE A 404 -15.07 -5.64 4.23
C ILE A 404 -14.88 -4.68 3.05
N GLY A 405 -13.80 -4.85 2.26
CA GLY A 405 -13.59 -4.13 1.01
C GLY A 405 -12.29 -3.32 0.91
N THR A 406 -11.63 -2.99 2.01
CA THR A 406 -10.28 -2.38 1.99
C THR A 406 -9.26 -3.36 1.42
N ASN A 407 -8.18 -2.85 0.82
CA ASN A 407 -7.14 -3.70 0.26
C ASN A 407 -6.18 -4.20 1.34
N HIS A 408 -5.95 -5.52 1.40
CA HIS A 408 -5.06 -6.14 2.40
C HIS A 408 -3.60 -6.31 1.95
N VAL A 409 -3.26 -5.93 0.72
CA VAL A 409 -1.86 -5.96 0.29
C VAL A 409 -1.20 -4.71 0.86
N LEU A 410 -0.67 -4.82 2.06
CA LEU A 410 -0.22 -3.71 2.89
C LEU A 410 1.32 -3.72 3.08
N PRO A 411 1.90 -2.57 3.42
CA PRO A 411 3.34 -2.47 3.68
C PRO A 411 3.72 -3.08 5.02
N THR A 412 4.72 -3.96 5.03
CA THR A 412 5.29 -4.56 6.24
C THR A 412 6.68 -4.02 6.53
N ARG A 413 7.34 -4.46 7.63
CA ARG A 413 8.73 -4.10 7.97
C ARG A 413 8.97 -2.58 8.03
N LYS A 414 8.04 -1.84 8.63
CA LYS A 414 8.06 -0.37 8.73
C LYS A 414 7.95 0.37 7.39
N ALA A 415 7.63 -0.31 6.29
CA ALA A 415 7.46 0.34 4.98
C ALA A 415 6.29 1.33 4.96
N ALA A 416 5.35 1.22 5.92
CA ALA A 416 4.29 2.20 6.14
C ALA A 416 4.81 3.64 6.40
N LYS A 417 6.12 3.81 6.67
CA LYS A 417 6.77 5.13 6.76
C LYS A 417 6.93 5.85 5.41
N TYR A 418 6.89 5.12 4.30
CA TYR A 418 7.17 5.70 2.97
C TYR A 418 6.22 5.21 1.87
N THR A 419 5.38 4.21 2.11
CA THR A 419 4.35 3.77 1.17
C THR A 419 3.10 3.34 1.91
N GLY A 420 1.93 3.54 1.28
CA GLY A 420 0.69 2.86 1.67
C GLY A 420 0.56 1.48 1.03
N GLY A 421 -0.57 0.84 1.26
CA GLY A 421 -0.95 -0.42 0.63
C GLY A 421 -1.25 -0.31 -0.86
N LEU A 422 -1.59 -1.44 -1.46
CA LEU A 422 -2.12 -1.51 -2.81
C LEU A 422 -3.48 -0.80 -2.88
N TRP A 423 -3.67 0.00 -3.92
CA TRP A 423 -4.90 0.74 -4.16
C TRP A 423 -4.98 1.10 -5.64
N VAL A 424 -6.11 1.65 -6.11
CA VAL A 424 -6.30 1.93 -7.54
C VAL A 424 -5.19 2.79 -8.16
N GLY A 425 -4.65 3.76 -7.42
CA GLY A 425 -3.59 4.64 -7.92
C GLY A 425 -2.24 3.95 -8.14
N LYS A 426 -1.98 2.78 -7.53
CA LYS A 426 -0.79 1.97 -7.85
C LYS A 426 -0.84 1.38 -9.27
N TYR A 427 -2.04 1.32 -9.86
CA TYR A 427 -2.26 0.89 -11.24
C TYR A 427 -2.42 2.05 -12.22
N LEU A 428 -2.19 3.29 -11.77
CA LEU A 428 -2.28 4.50 -12.57
C LEU A 428 -0.91 5.17 -12.65
N LYS A 429 -0.61 5.74 -13.81
CA LYS A 429 0.52 6.62 -14.06
C LYS A 429 0.01 8.05 -14.04
N THR A 430 0.49 8.85 -13.09
CA THR A 430 0.19 10.28 -13.03
C THR A 430 1.18 11.03 -13.92
N CYS A 431 0.74 11.37 -15.13
CA CYS A 431 1.56 12.00 -16.17
C CYS A 431 1.21 13.48 -16.30
N THR A 432 2.20 14.35 -16.43
CA THR A 432 2.00 15.77 -16.72
C THR A 432 2.07 16.06 -18.21
N TYR A 433 1.43 17.15 -18.63
CA TYR A 433 1.53 17.69 -19.98
C TYR A 433 1.54 19.22 -19.91
N GLN A 434 2.03 19.84 -20.98
CA GLN A 434 2.19 21.29 -21.06
C GLN A 434 2.05 21.77 -22.50
N GLU A 435 1.36 22.89 -22.67
CA GLU A 435 1.11 23.53 -23.97
C GLU A 435 1.29 25.05 -23.83
N VAL A 436 1.94 25.66 -24.83
CA VAL A 436 2.03 27.11 -24.94
C VAL A 436 1.38 27.52 -26.27
N THR A 437 0.24 28.20 -26.17
CA THR A 437 -0.58 28.65 -27.31
C THR A 437 -0.36 30.13 -27.62
N ASP A 438 0.19 30.91 -26.69
CA ASP A 438 0.52 32.32 -26.90
C ASP A 438 1.99 32.50 -27.32
N ASP A 439 2.21 33.12 -28.48
CA ASP A 439 3.53 33.33 -29.06
C ASP A 439 4.41 34.23 -28.17
N GLN A 440 3.82 35.26 -27.56
CA GLN A 440 4.55 36.17 -26.68
C GLN A 440 5.01 35.47 -25.41
N ALA A 441 4.17 34.64 -24.82
CA ALA A 441 4.51 33.80 -23.67
C ALA A 441 5.61 32.81 -24.02
N SER A 442 5.49 32.10 -25.15
CA SER A 442 6.52 31.16 -25.64
C SER A 442 7.88 31.84 -25.84
N GLY A 443 7.88 33.02 -26.46
CA GLY A 443 9.08 33.81 -26.63
C GLY A 443 9.73 34.24 -25.32
N ARG A 444 8.95 34.73 -24.36
CA ARG A 444 9.44 35.16 -23.03
C ARG A 444 9.96 33.99 -22.20
N LEU A 445 9.27 32.85 -22.24
CA LEU A 445 9.75 31.59 -21.66
C LEU A 445 11.05 31.16 -22.32
N GLY A 446 11.20 31.34 -23.64
CA GLY A 446 12.42 31.10 -24.37
C GLY A 446 13.61 31.91 -23.84
N GLU A 447 13.44 33.22 -23.64
CA GLU A 447 14.48 34.08 -23.06
C GLU A 447 14.84 33.66 -21.63
N LEU A 448 13.84 33.32 -20.80
CA LEU A 448 14.06 32.86 -19.43
C LEU A 448 14.83 31.53 -19.40
N CYS A 449 14.39 30.57 -20.21
CA CYS A 449 15.05 29.28 -20.40
C CYS A 449 16.52 29.47 -20.80
N ALA A 450 16.79 30.35 -21.76
CA ALA A 450 18.14 30.63 -22.22
C ALA A 450 19.06 31.15 -21.11
N ARG A 451 18.60 32.11 -20.31
CA ARG A 451 19.39 32.63 -19.18
C ARG A 451 19.61 31.56 -18.10
N SER A 452 18.55 30.81 -17.76
CA SER A 452 18.64 29.75 -16.74
C SER A 452 19.59 28.63 -17.17
N ALA A 453 19.44 28.14 -18.39
CA ALA A 453 20.26 27.07 -18.94
C ALA A 453 21.74 27.47 -19.07
N ARG A 454 22.04 28.74 -19.40
CA ARG A 454 23.44 29.22 -19.43
C ARG A 454 24.05 29.33 -18.04
N ALA A 455 23.27 29.67 -17.02
CA ALA A 455 23.75 29.64 -15.64
C ALA A 455 24.12 28.20 -15.20
N GLU A 456 23.49 27.19 -15.81
CA GLU A 456 23.78 25.76 -15.60
C GLU A 456 24.84 25.20 -16.56
N ASN A 457 25.40 26.01 -17.46
CA ASN A 457 26.31 25.60 -18.54
C ASN A 457 25.69 24.61 -19.57
N PHE A 458 24.37 24.68 -19.79
CA PHE A 458 23.64 23.87 -20.79
C PHE A 458 23.29 24.66 -22.06
N GLU A 459 24.27 24.88 -22.93
CA GLU A 459 24.10 25.70 -24.12
C GLU A 459 23.05 25.14 -25.10
N GLY A 460 22.94 23.81 -25.26
CA GLY A 460 21.90 23.22 -26.12
C GLY A 460 20.48 23.53 -25.65
N HIS A 461 20.24 23.53 -24.34
CA HIS A 461 18.95 23.94 -23.77
C HIS A 461 18.71 25.43 -23.99
N ALA A 462 19.75 26.25 -23.79
CA ALA A 462 19.64 27.68 -23.97
C ALA A 462 19.27 28.06 -25.41
N ARG A 463 19.89 27.42 -26.40
CA ARG A 463 19.61 27.62 -27.82
C ARG A 463 18.17 27.23 -28.21
N SER A 464 17.60 26.20 -27.58
CA SER A 464 16.18 25.85 -27.77
C SER A 464 15.24 26.97 -27.31
N GLY A 465 15.59 27.67 -26.23
CA GLY A 465 14.89 28.86 -25.74
C GLY A 465 15.10 30.09 -26.64
N ASP A 466 16.36 30.40 -26.96
CA ASP A 466 16.74 31.49 -27.87
C ASP A 466 16.02 31.38 -29.22
N LEU A 467 15.88 30.17 -29.79
CA LEU A 467 15.18 29.98 -31.06
C LEU A 467 13.71 30.44 -31.00
N ARG A 468 13.00 30.14 -29.90
CA ARG A 468 11.61 30.60 -29.70
C ARG A 468 11.56 32.12 -29.50
N ALA A 469 12.47 32.67 -28.71
CA ALA A 469 12.58 34.12 -28.55
C ALA A 469 12.92 34.84 -29.87
N HIS A 470 13.76 34.23 -30.72
CA HIS A 470 14.07 34.71 -32.06
C HIS A 470 12.85 34.71 -32.97
N MET A 471 12.18 33.56 -33.09
CA MET A 471 11.04 33.39 -33.99
C MET A 471 9.82 34.23 -33.57
N LEU A 472 9.55 34.34 -32.27
CA LEU A 472 8.27 34.87 -31.76
C LEU A 472 8.38 36.30 -31.19
N LEU A 473 9.58 36.74 -30.78
CA LEU A 473 9.84 38.11 -30.30
C LEU A 473 10.84 38.88 -31.17
N GLY A 474 11.39 38.27 -32.23
CA GLY A 474 12.37 38.90 -33.11
C GLY A 474 13.74 39.15 -32.47
N ARG A 475 14.10 38.40 -31.41
CA ARG A 475 15.43 38.53 -30.77
C ARG A 475 16.53 38.05 -31.69
N LYS A 476 17.68 38.74 -31.71
CA LYS A 476 18.82 38.36 -32.52
C LYS A 476 19.83 37.56 -31.71
N TYR A 477 20.35 36.49 -32.30
CA TYR A 477 21.38 35.64 -31.71
C TYR A 477 22.36 35.21 -32.80
N ASP A 478 23.63 35.54 -32.62
CA ASP A 478 24.70 35.32 -33.62
C ASP A 478 24.75 33.86 -34.08
N TRP A 479 24.62 32.92 -33.14
CA TRP A 479 24.67 31.49 -33.44
C TRP A 479 23.55 31.03 -34.39
N ILE A 480 22.40 31.70 -34.44
CA ILE A 480 21.30 31.36 -35.35
C ILE A 480 21.66 31.80 -36.77
N GLU A 481 22.18 33.02 -36.92
CA GLU A 481 22.60 33.58 -38.21
C GLU A 481 23.77 32.79 -38.79
N GLU A 482 24.72 32.37 -37.95
CA GLU A 482 25.88 31.57 -38.35
C GLU A 482 25.53 30.13 -38.76
N SER A 483 24.52 29.52 -38.11
CA SER A 483 24.20 28.10 -38.31
C SER A 483 23.12 27.81 -39.36
N LYS A 484 22.36 28.82 -39.79
CA LYS A 484 21.42 28.74 -40.93
C LYS A 484 21.90 29.66 -42.05
N PRO A 485 22.90 29.26 -42.87
CA PRO A 485 23.25 30.02 -44.05
C PRO A 485 22.03 30.12 -44.98
N SER A 486 21.83 31.31 -45.53
CA SER A 486 20.72 31.73 -46.40
C SER A 486 20.46 30.81 -47.59
#